data_AF-A0ABD0JXR5-F1
#
_entry.id   AF-A0ABD0JXR5-F1
#
_cell.length_a   1.000
_cell.length_b   1.000
_cell.length_c   1.000
_cell.angle_alpha   90.00
_cell.angle_beta   90.00
_cell.angle_gamma   90.00
#
_symmetry.space_group_name_H-M   'P 1'
#
loop_
_entity.id
_entity.type
_entity.pdbx_description
1 polymer ?
#
loop_
_entity_poly.entity_id
_entity_poly.type
_entity_poly.pdbx_seq_one_letter_code
_entity_poly.pdbx_strand_id
1 'polypeptide(L)'
;MKAPLHADEQQYQSALNRASLKASKDTTIRCKTRGQPLYFIHIPKPRKPTAATASSTVVRRRSKNLTKARANLSGGSEIDKELQLADELRRRVRKVFSDICDSVLRNTMRQTDNIALHAAADDIGSNFKSLNEMYSRVHCSISHKLPVKKAFNYQPIKLSTTS
;
A
#
# COMPACT_ATOMS: atom_id res chain seq x y z
N MET A 1 -43.93 35.22 -20.97
CA MET A 1 -43.91 35.78 -19.60
C MET A 1 -44.82 34.92 -18.74
N LYS A 2 -44.36 34.41 -17.59
CA LYS A 2 -45.21 33.57 -16.72
C LYS A 2 -46.24 34.46 -16.00
N ALA A 3 -47.48 34.01 -15.93
CA ALA A 3 -48.56 34.73 -15.26
C ALA A 3 -48.24 34.96 -13.77
N PRO A 4 -48.76 36.03 -13.15
CA PRO A 4 -48.61 36.27 -11.71
C PRO A 4 -49.20 35.10 -10.91
N LEU A 5 -48.45 34.61 -9.92
CA LEU A 5 -48.88 33.52 -9.03
C LEU A 5 -50.13 33.92 -8.23
N HIS A 6 -51.02 32.97 -7.97
CA HIS A 6 -52.21 33.19 -7.17
C HIS A 6 -51.84 33.51 -5.70
N ALA A 7 -52.69 34.21 -4.96
CA ALA A 7 -52.38 34.69 -3.60
C ALA A 7 -51.93 33.56 -2.64
N ASP A 8 -52.60 32.41 -2.70
CA ASP A 8 -52.26 31.24 -1.89
C ASP A 8 -50.91 30.65 -2.28
N GLU A 9 -50.61 30.57 -3.58
CA GLU A 9 -49.33 30.10 -4.09
C GLU A 9 -48.19 31.05 -3.69
N GLN A 10 -48.44 32.37 -3.68
CA GLN A 10 -47.47 33.36 -3.18
C GLN A 10 -47.19 33.18 -1.68
N GLN A 11 -48.19 32.79 -0.90
CA GLN A 11 -48.02 32.52 0.52
C GLN A 11 -47.15 31.28 0.76
N TYR A 12 -47.37 30.20 0.01
CA TYR A 12 -46.50 29.02 0.08
C TYR A 12 -45.09 29.30 -0.45
N GLN A 13 -44.97 30.03 -1.57
CA GLN A 13 -43.68 30.42 -2.14
C GLN A 13 -42.89 31.32 -1.18
N SER A 14 -43.54 32.27 -0.52
CA SER A 14 -42.91 33.16 0.46
C SER A 14 -42.52 32.42 1.75
N ALA A 15 -43.31 31.44 2.19
CA ALA A 15 -42.95 30.56 3.31
C ALA A 15 -41.73 29.68 2.97
N LEU A 16 -41.70 29.10 1.77
CA LEU A 16 -40.56 28.31 1.27
C LEU A 16 -39.30 29.17 1.07
N ASN A 17 -39.45 30.40 0.56
CA ASN A 17 -38.35 31.33 0.39
C ASN A 17 -37.83 31.88 1.74
N ARG A 18 -38.70 32.07 2.75
CA ARG A 18 -38.30 32.39 4.13
C ARG A 18 -37.59 31.22 4.80
N ALA A 19 -38.00 29.99 4.50
CA ALA A 19 -37.31 28.76 4.90
C ALA A 19 -36.08 28.47 4.03
N SER A 20 -35.77 29.31 3.02
CA SER A 20 -34.62 29.08 2.17
C SER A 20 -33.36 29.07 3.01
N LEU A 21 -32.70 27.92 2.92
CA LEU A 21 -31.42 27.63 3.52
C LEU A 21 -30.45 28.70 3.04
N LYS A 22 -30.13 29.68 3.90
CA LYS A 22 -29.03 30.60 3.62
C LYS A 22 -27.78 29.75 3.48
N ALA A 23 -27.34 29.56 2.23
CA ALA A 23 -26.06 28.94 1.95
C ALA A 23 -25.01 29.84 2.61
N SER A 24 -24.45 29.36 3.72
CA SER A 24 -23.26 29.98 4.30
C SER A 24 -22.14 29.88 3.28
N LYS A 25 -21.18 30.82 3.29
CA LYS A 25 -19.98 30.72 2.44
C LYS A 25 -19.18 29.45 2.74
N ASP A 26 -19.36 28.89 3.93
CA ASP A 26 -18.93 27.54 4.28
C ASP A 26 -19.97 26.52 3.80
N THR A 27 -19.54 25.40 3.24
CA THR A 27 -20.31 24.25 2.73
C THR A 27 -21.30 23.57 3.72
N THR A 28 -21.54 24.23 4.86
CA THR A 28 -22.49 23.94 5.92
C THR A 28 -23.81 24.68 5.68
N ILE A 29 -24.88 23.92 5.54
CA ILE A 29 -26.26 24.40 5.56
C ILE A 29 -26.75 24.36 7.00
N ARG A 30 -27.16 25.53 7.54
CA ARG A 30 -27.74 25.63 8.89
C ARG A 30 -29.26 25.68 8.79
N CYS A 31 -29.94 24.71 9.38
CA CYS A 31 -31.40 24.67 9.50
C CYS A 31 -31.81 25.09 10.92
N LYS A 32 -32.64 26.12 11.02
CA LYS A 32 -33.23 26.54 12.29
C LYS A 32 -34.49 25.72 12.54
N THR A 33 -34.46 24.86 13.54
CA THR A 33 -35.64 24.13 14.02
C THR A 33 -36.18 24.80 15.30
N ARG A 34 -37.37 24.38 15.78
CA ARG A 34 -37.92 24.85 17.07
C ARG A 34 -37.10 24.41 18.30
N GLY A 35 -36.10 23.54 18.11
CA GLY A 35 -35.18 23.05 19.13
C GLY A 35 -33.72 23.38 18.80
N GLN A 36 -32.82 22.40 18.95
CA GLN A 36 -31.41 22.59 18.59
C GLN A 36 -31.23 22.78 17.07
N PRO A 37 -30.45 23.79 16.64
CA PRO A 37 -30.19 24.04 15.23
C PRO A 37 -29.41 22.87 14.62
N LEU A 38 -29.87 22.39 13.46
CA LEU A 38 -29.24 21.30 12.73
C LEU A 38 -28.27 21.85 11.69
N TYR A 39 -27.10 21.22 11.56
CA TYR A 39 -26.07 21.56 10.59
C TYR A 39 -25.87 20.41 9.61
N PHE A 40 -26.05 20.69 8.32
CA PHE A 40 -25.89 19.71 7.25
C PHE A 40 -24.67 20.07 6.41
N ILE A 41 -23.82 19.09 6.13
CA ILE A 41 -22.66 19.26 5.23
C ILE A 41 -22.85 18.31 4.07
N HIS A 42 -22.91 18.87 2.86
CA HIS A 42 -22.95 18.04 1.67
C HIS A 42 -21.57 17.42 1.42
N ILE A 43 -21.44 16.12 1.71
CA ILE A 43 -20.26 15.34 1.34
C ILE A 43 -20.58 14.67 0.00
N PRO A 44 -19.95 15.08 -1.11
CA PRO A 44 -20.22 14.47 -2.41
C PRO A 44 -19.91 12.97 -2.36
N LYS A 45 -20.89 12.16 -2.78
CA LYS A 45 -20.70 10.71 -2.92
C LYS A 45 -19.57 10.42 -3.91
N PRO A 46 -18.70 9.43 -3.65
CA PRO A 46 -17.66 9.06 -4.59
C PRO A 46 -18.29 8.55 -5.90
N ARG A 47 -17.77 9.03 -7.05
CA ARG A 47 -18.23 8.58 -8.37
C ARG A 47 -17.76 7.16 -8.74
N LYS A 48 -16.93 6.52 -7.90
CA LYS A 48 -16.44 5.13 -8.09
C LYS A 48 -16.40 4.38 -6.75
N PRO A 49 -16.72 3.08 -6.73
CA PRO A 49 -16.86 2.29 -5.50
C PRO A 49 -15.52 1.96 -4.78
N THR A 50 -14.37 2.27 -5.37
CA THR A 50 -13.06 1.91 -4.82
C THR A 50 -12.24 3.13 -4.42
N ALA A 51 -11.92 3.22 -3.13
CA ALA A 51 -10.95 4.16 -2.56
C ALA A 51 -9.55 4.07 -3.22
N ALA A 52 -9.26 2.98 -3.93
CA ALA A 52 -8.01 2.73 -4.65
C ALA A 52 -7.83 3.55 -5.94
N THR A 53 -8.91 4.11 -6.52
CA THR A 53 -8.85 4.79 -7.83
C THR A 53 -8.99 6.32 -7.72
N ALA A 54 -9.14 6.85 -6.51
CA ALA A 54 -9.18 8.29 -6.29
C ALA A 54 -7.76 8.84 -6.22
N SER A 55 -7.45 9.85 -7.04
CA SER A 55 -6.19 10.61 -6.93
C SER A 55 -5.98 11.02 -5.47
N SER A 56 -4.75 10.87 -4.97
CA SER A 56 -4.37 11.13 -3.58
C SER A 56 -4.82 12.52 -3.08
N THR A 57 -4.93 13.49 -4.00
CA THR A 57 -5.43 14.85 -3.73
C THR A 57 -6.91 14.90 -3.39
N VAL A 58 -7.77 14.08 -4.01
CA VAL A 58 -9.22 14.03 -3.74
C VAL A 58 -9.47 13.37 -2.38
N VAL A 59 -8.75 12.29 -2.07
CA VAL A 59 -8.82 11.62 -0.76
C VAL A 59 -8.34 12.55 0.35
N ARG A 60 -7.22 13.25 0.13
CA ARG A 60 -6.65 14.20 1.09
C ARG A 60 -7.56 15.40 1.33
N ARG A 61 -8.19 15.95 0.28
CA ARG A 61 -9.17 17.05 0.39
C ARG A 61 -10.41 16.61 1.17
N ARG A 62 -10.95 15.41 0.91
CA ARG A 62 -12.13 14.89 1.62
C ARG A 62 -11.84 14.64 3.09
N SER A 63 -10.68 14.03 3.40
CA SER A 63 -10.23 13.82 4.78
C SER A 63 -10.12 15.16 5.51
N LYS A 64 -9.45 16.16 4.90
CA LYS A 64 -9.32 17.51 5.47
C LYS A 64 -10.67 18.18 5.75
N ASN A 65 -11.65 18.05 4.85
CA ASN A 65 -12.98 18.63 5.04
C ASN A 65 -13.78 17.93 6.15
N LEU A 66 -13.65 16.60 6.28
CA LEU A 66 -14.26 15.84 7.37
C LEU A 66 -13.63 16.20 8.71
N THR A 67 -12.31 16.32 8.78
CA THR A 67 -11.59 16.74 9.98
C THR A 67 -12.01 18.15 10.40
N LYS A 68 -12.12 19.10 9.46
CA LYS A 68 -12.58 20.47 9.72
C LYS A 68 -14.04 20.51 10.20
N ALA A 69 -14.91 19.71 9.60
CA ALA A 69 -16.30 19.59 10.00
C ALA A 69 -16.45 19.07 11.44
N ARG A 70 -15.68 18.03 11.78
CA ARG A 70 -15.65 17.48 13.14
C ARG A 70 -15.06 18.48 14.13
N ALA A 71 -13.98 19.19 13.77
CA ALA A 71 -13.35 20.23 14.61
C ALA A 71 -14.32 21.35 14.95
N ASN A 72 -15.12 21.78 13.97
CA ASN A 72 -16.15 22.79 14.19
C ASN A 72 -17.30 22.29 15.08
N LEU A 73 -17.55 20.98 15.14
CA LEU A 73 -18.61 20.37 15.95
C LEU A 73 -18.16 20.06 17.39
N SER A 74 -16.91 19.64 17.61
CA SER A 74 -16.37 19.30 18.93
C SER A 74 -15.61 20.43 19.62
N GLY A 75 -15.67 21.66 19.09
CA GLY A 75 -15.00 22.81 19.69
C GLY A 75 -13.46 22.81 19.53
N GLY A 76 -12.95 22.15 18.48
CA GLY A 76 -11.53 22.16 18.06
C GLY A 76 -10.58 21.33 18.91
N SER A 77 -10.71 21.42 20.24
CA SER A 77 -9.75 20.89 21.22
C SER A 77 -9.54 19.36 21.17
N GLU A 78 -10.59 18.57 20.97
CA GLU A 78 -10.44 17.10 20.99
C GLU A 78 -9.81 16.54 19.71
N ILE A 79 -10.03 17.18 18.57
CA ILE A 79 -9.53 16.69 17.28
C ILE A 79 -8.07 17.03 17.09
N ASP A 80 -7.62 18.15 17.62
CA ASP A 80 -6.20 18.48 17.63
C ASP A 80 -5.41 17.50 18.52
N LYS A 81 -6.00 17.03 19.62
CA LYS A 81 -5.42 15.97 20.47
C LYS A 81 -5.38 14.61 19.76
N GLU A 82 -6.46 14.23 19.07
CA GLU A 82 -6.48 12.99 18.27
C GLU A 82 -5.48 13.02 17.11
N LEU A 83 -5.33 14.16 16.43
CA LEU A 83 -4.33 14.36 15.37
C LEU A 83 -2.91 14.26 15.91
N GLN A 84 -2.64 14.89 17.06
CA GLN A 84 -1.33 14.80 17.72
C GLN A 84 -1.00 13.34 18.11
N LEU A 85 -1.96 12.61 18.69
CA LEU A 85 -1.78 11.21 19.04
C LEU A 85 -1.54 10.35 17.79
N ALA A 86 -2.29 10.58 16.71
CA ALA A 86 -2.08 9.87 15.46
C ALA A 86 -0.69 10.14 14.84
N ASP A 87 -0.23 11.39 14.87
CA ASP A 87 1.11 11.74 14.40
C ASP A 87 2.21 11.16 15.29
N GLU A 88 2.00 11.11 16.60
CA GLU A 88 2.95 10.50 17.55
C GLU A 88 3.06 8.98 17.32
N LEU A 89 1.92 8.28 17.18
CA LEU A 89 1.89 6.86 16.84
C LEU A 89 2.60 6.62 15.49
N ARG A 90 2.35 7.47 14.50
CA ARG A 90 3.00 7.36 13.18
C ARG A 90 4.52 7.61 13.25
N ARG A 91 4.99 8.46 14.15
CA ARG A 91 6.44 8.66 14.39
C ARG A 91 7.04 7.44 15.08
N ARG A 92 6.38 6.89 16.11
CA ARG A 92 6.84 5.69 16.82
C ARG A 92 6.91 4.48 15.90
N VAL A 93 5.88 4.24 15.08
CA VAL A 93 5.88 3.15 14.10
C VAL A 93 7.03 3.27 13.10
N ARG A 94 7.28 4.49 12.59
CA ARG A 94 8.42 4.73 11.68
C ARG A 94 9.76 4.48 12.36
N LYS A 95 9.91 4.89 13.62
CA LYS A 95 11.13 4.65 14.39
C LYS A 95 11.36 3.15 14.60
N VAL A 96 10.36 2.42 15.08
CA VAL A 96 10.44 0.96 15.29
C VAL A 96 10.78 0.24 13.99
N PHE A 97 10.16 0.62 12.88
CA PHE A 97 10.47 0.04 11.59
C PHE A 97 11.92 0.30 11.17
N SER A 98 12.43 1.52 11.38
CA SER A 98 13.84 1.85 11.14
C SER A 98 14.78 1.02 12.01
N ASP A 99 14.49 0.91 13.30
CA ASP A 99 15.31 0.16 14.26
C ASP A 99 15.37 -1.34 13.89
N ILE A 100 14.25 -1.91 13.43
CA ILE A 100 14.18 -3.29 12.92
C ILE A 100 15.03 -3.43 11.66
N CYS A 101 14.89 -2.53 10.68
CA CYS A 101 15.69 -2.56 9.45
C CYS A 101 17.19 -2.51 9.78
N ASP A 102 17.61 -1.62 10.66
CA ASP A 102 19.01 -1.49 11.08
C ASP A 102 19.50 -2.73 11.85
N SER A 103 18.64 -3.36 12.65
CA SER A 103 18.96 -4.62 13.32
C SER A 103 19.16 -5.76 12.31
N VAL A 104 18.27 -5.89 11.33
CA VAL A 104 18.36 -6.92 10.30
C VAL A 104 19.62 -6.71 9.47
N LEU A 105 19.89 -5.49 9.00
CA LEU A 105 21.08 -5.18 8.21
C LEU A 105 22.37 -5.55 8.96
N ARG A 106 22.48 -5.17 10.24
CA ARG A 106 23.65 -5.50 11.07
C ARG A 106 23.80 -7.00 11.28
N ASN A 107 22.72 -7.74 11.48
CA ASN A 107 22.76 -9.19 11.65
C ASN A 107 23.15 -9.90 10.35
N THR A 108 22.63 -9.44 9.21
CA THR A 108 22.99 -10.00 7.90
C THR A 108 24.47 -9.75 7.58
N MET A 109 25.00 -8.55 7.85
CA MET A 109 26.43 -8.28 7.65
C MET A 109 27.33 -9.12 8.56
N ARG A 110 26.90 -9.36 9.82
CA ARG A 110 27.63 -10.29 10.70
C ARG A 110 27.59 -11.74 10.21
N GLN A 111 26.54 -12.14 9.50
CA GLN A 111 26.44 -13.47 8.90
C GLN A 111 27.26 -13.61 7.62
N THR A 112 27.40 -12.55 6.81
CA THR A 112 28.28 -12.58 5.61
C THR A 112 29.75 -12.71 5.98
N ASP A 113 30.14 -12.23 7.16
CA ASP A 113 31.49 -12.37 7.71
C ASP A 113 31.67 -13.64 8.55
N ASN A 114 30.69 -14.55 8.54
CA ASN A 114 30.78 -15.79 9.29
C ASN A 114 31.77 -16.74 8.59
N ILE A 115 33.05 -16.59 8.94
CA ILE A 115 34.19 -17.36 8.43
C ILE A 115 33.93 -18.86 8.50
N ALA A 116 33.22 -19.34 9.53
CA ALA A 116 32.88 -20.76 9.67
C ALA A 116 31.93 -21.26 8.57
N LEU A 117 31.03 -20.40 8.08
CA LEU A 117 30.06 -20.74 7.04
C LEU A 117 30.73 -20.80 5.66
N HIS A 118 31.66 -19.88 5.38
CA HIS A 118 32.52 -19.94 4.19
C HIS A 118 33.45 -21.15 4.21
N ALA A 119 34.10 -21.41 5.35
CA ALA A 119 34.98 -22.58 5.49
C ALA A 119 34.21 -23.90 5.28
N ALA A 120 32.98 -24.01 5.81
CA ALA A 120 32.13 -25.17 5.57
C ALA A 120 31.71 -25.30 4.09
N ALA A 121 31.42 -24.18 3.42
CA ALA A 121 31.08 -24.17 2.00
C ALA A 121 32.28 -24.59 1.12
N ASP A 122 33.48 -24.12 1.44
CA ASP A 122 34.72 -24.50 0.76
C ASP A 122 35.03 -25.98 0.97
N ASP A 123 34.83 -26.51 2.17
CA ASP A 123 35.05 -27.93 2.48
C ASP A 123 34.08 -28.82 1.67
N ILE A 124 32.80 -28.44 1.60
CA ILE A 124 31.80 -29.11 0.75
C ILE A 124 32.20 -29.03 -0.74
N GLY A 125 32.61 -27.85 -1.21
CA GLY A 125 33.05 -27.64 -2.59
C GLY A 125 34.26 -28.51 -2.96
N SER A 126 35.22 -28.63 -2.04
CA SER A 126 36.41 -29.47 -2.23
C SER A 126 36.06 -30.95 -2.30
N ASN A 127 35.10 -31.41 -1.48
CA ASN A 127 34.60 -32.78 -1.50
C ASN A 127 33.91 -33.13 -2.83
N PHE A 128 33.07 -32.23 -3.37
CA PHE A 128 32.47 -32.43 -4.69
C PHE A 128 33.50 -32.51 -5.81
N LYS A 129 34.53 -31.65 -5.77
CA LYS A 129 35.63 -31.69 -6.75
C LYS A 129 36.38 -33.02 -6.68
N SER A 130 36.71 -33.47 -5.48
CA SER A 130 37.40 -34.75 -5.26
C SER A 130 36.57 -35.93 -5.77
N LEU A 131 35.26 -35.93 -5.50
CA LEU A 131 34.35 -36.96 -5.98
C LEU A 131 34.28 -36.97 -7.53
N ASN A 132 34.23 -35.80 -8.15
CA ASN A 132 34.18 -35.69 -9.61
C ASN A 132 35.49 -36.15 -10.29
N GLU A 133 36.63 -35.85 -9.67
CA GLU A 133 37.93 -36.38 -10.11
C GLU A 133 37.99 -37.91 -9.96
N MET A 134 37.50 -38.45 -8.86
CA MET A 134 37.42 -39.90 -8.64
C MET A 134 36.53 -40.57 -9.68
N TYR A 135 35.34 -40.01 -9.92
CA TYR A 135 34.43 -40.51 -10.95
C TYR A 135 35.10 -40.51 -12.33
N SER A 136 35.77 -39.41 -12.69
CA SER A 136 36.50 -39.30 -13.96
C SER A 136 37.59 -40.37 -14.09
N ARG A 137 38.37 -40.63 -13.02
CA ARG A 137 39.40 -41.68 -13.01
C ARG A 137 38.82 -43.08 -13.17
N VAL A 138 37.74 -43.38 -12.44
CA VAL A 138 37.04 -44.66 -12.53
C VAL A 138 36.48 -44.85 -13.94
N HIS A 139 35.83 -43.83 -14.51
CA HIS A 139 35.29 -43.87 -15.86
C HIS A 139 36.38 -44.11 -16.91
N CYS A 140 37.52 -43.43 -16.81
CA CYS A 140 38.68 -43.66 -17.69
C CYS A 140 39.23 -45.09 -17.53
N SER A 141 39.34 -45.60 -16.29
CA SER A 141 39.83 -46.95 -16.02
C SER A 141 38.91 -48.04 -16.61
N ILE A 142 37.59 -47.88 -16.42
CA ILE A 142 36.57 -48.77 -17.00
C ILE A 142 36.63 -48.72 -18.52
N SER A 143 36.67 -47.51 -19.11
CA SER A 143 36.72 -47.32 -20.56
C SER A 143 37.98 -47.92 -21.19
N HIS A 144 39.11 -47.89 -20.48
CA HIS A 144 40.35 -48.51 -20.94
C HIS A 144 40.31 -50.05 -20.84
N LYS A 145 39.72 -50.60 -19.77
CA LYS A 145 39.64 -52.07 -19.56
C LYS A 145 38.54 -52.73 -20.38
N LEU A 146 37.47 -51.99 -20.67
CA LEU A 146 36.36 -52.41 -21.51
C LEU A 146 36.28 -51.43 -22.68
N PRO A 147 37.17 -51.54 -23.69
CA PRO A 147 37.09 -50.71 -24.87
C PRO A 147 35.76 -51.01 -25.56
N VAL A 148 34.79 -50.13 -25.35
CA VAL A 148 33.52 -50.18 -26.07
C VAL A 148 33.88 -49.97 -27.53
N LYS A 149 33.82 -51.04 -28.34
CA LYS A 149 33.85 -50.89 -29.79
C LYS A 149 32.77 -49.87 -30.11
N LYS A 150 33.14 -48.73 -30.72
CA LYS A 150 32.21 -47.67 -31.13
C LYS A 150 31.18 -48.25 -32.11
N ALA A 151 30.19 -48.93 -31.59
CA ALA A 151 28.96 -49.26 -32.27
C ALA A 151 27.95 -48.37 -31.57
N PHE A 152 27.80 -47.15 -32.06
CA PHE A 152 26.59 -46.32 -32.05
C PHE A 152 27.00 -44.92 -32.49
N ASN A 153 26.57 -44.55 -33.70
CA ASN A 153 26.56 -43.18 -34.19
C ASN A 153 25.68 -42.34 -33.24
N TYR A 154 26.28 -41.76 -32.21
CA TYR A 154 25.62 -40.75 -31.40
C TYR A 154 25.64 -39.43 -32.17
N GLN A 155 24.50 -39.07 -32.76
CA GLN A 155 24.27 -37.71 -33.23
C GLN A 155 24.01 -36.84 -31.99
N PRO A 156 24.82 -35.80 -31.71
CA PRO A 156 24.58 -34.93 -30.58
C PRO A 156 23.26 -34.18 -30.76
N ILE A 157 22.39 -34.26 -29.76
CA ILE A 157 21.13 -33.50 -29.72
C ILE A 157 21.51 -32.02 -29.64
N LYS A 158 21.26 -31.28 -30.72
CA LYS A 158 21.37 -29.82 -30.74
C LYS A 158 20.24 -29.26 -29.87
N LEU A 159 20.58 -28.81 -28.66
CA LEU A 159 19.68 -27.98 -27.87
C LEU A 159 19.58 -26.62 -28.59
N SER A 160 18.47 -26.40 -29.28
CA SER A 160 18.14 -25.09 -29.84
C SER A 160 17.87 -24.12 -28.69
N THR A 161 18.80 -23.20 -28.44
CA THR A 161 18.54 -22.01 -27.66
C THR A 161 17.62 -21.11 -28.48
N THR A 162 16.33 -21.09 -28.14
CA THR A 162 15.40 -20.05 -28.58
C THR A 162 15.74 -18.77 -27.84
N SER A 163 16.30 -17.81 -28.58
CA SER A 163 16.40 -16.41 -28.21
C SER A 163 15.03 -15.73 -28.25
#